data_AF-A0A7Y6V8U5-F1
#
_entry.id   AF-A0A7Y6V8U5-F1
#
_cell.length_a   1.000
_cell.length_b   1.000
_cell.length_c   1.000
_cell.angle_alpha   90.00
_cell.angle_beta   90.00
_cell.angle_gamma   90.00
#
_symmetry.space_group_name_H-M   'P 1'
#
loop_
_entity.id
_entity.type
_entity.pdbx_description
1 polymer ?
#
loop_
_entity_poly.entity_id
_entity_poly.type
_entity_poly.pdbx_seq_one_letter_code
_entity_poly.pdbx_strand_id
1 'polypeptide(L)'
;MAQDDNRTKALNAALTQIDRQFGKGTVMRLGDAPRVVMPSVSTGSLGLDIALGIGGLPFGRVCEIFGPESSGKTTLTLSVIAQAQKQGKICAFVDAEHALDPSYAEKLGVNLDDLLVSQPDTGEQALEITDMLVRSGGVDVIVIDSVAALTPRAEIEGEMGDSHVGLQARLMSQALRKITGNIKNANCLVIFINQIRMKIGVMFGSPETTTGGNALKFYASVRLDIRRTGSVKVGDEVTGNETRVKVVKNKVAPPFRQAEFQILYGKGIYHAGEVIDLGVQCNLVDKAGAWYSYKGKKIGQGKANSALYLEEHPDIMIEIETQIREQLLAKPDPKKEKEDASAEAAAEVDANDDDLL
;
A
#
# COMPACT_ATOMS: atom_id res chain seq x y z
N MET A 1 28.36 39.40 -0.56
CA MET A 1 27.35 39.91 -1.51
C MET A 1 27.71 39.58 -2.96
N ALA A 2 28.78 40.11 -3.58
CA ALA A 2 29.13 39.78 -4.97
C ALA A 2 29.47 38.30 -5.25
N GLN A 3 29.96 37.56 -4.25
CA GLN A 3 30.31 36.14 -4.37
C GLN A 3 29.07 35.21 -4.33
N ASP A 4 27.98 35.64 -3.68
CA ASP A 4 26.71 34.90 -3.63
C ASP A 4 25.92 35.05 -4.95
N ASP A 5 25.99 36.21 -5.59
CA ASP A 5 25.33 36.45 -6.89
C ASP A 5 25.97 35.61 -8.00
N ASN A 6 27.30 35.50 -8.02
CA ASN A 6 27.99 34.65 -9.01
C ASN A 6 27.69 33.16 -8.78
N ARG A 7 27.58 32.73 -7.52
CA ARG A 7 27.22 31.34 -7.18
C ARG A 7 25.77 31.03 -7.58
N THR A 8 24.86 31.97 -7.38
CA THR A 8 23.45 31.85 -7.77
C THR A 8 23.27 31.83 -9.28
N LYS A 9 23.98 32.70 -10.02
CA LYS A 9 23.97 32.70 -11.49
C LYS A 9 24.53 31.40 -12.07
N ALA A 10 25.65 30.91 -11.55
CA ALA A 10 26.24 29.65 -11.98
C ALA A 10 25.31 28.46 -11.70
N LEU A 11 24.64 28.45 -10.54
CA LEU A 11 23.65 27.45 -10.19
C LEU A 11 22.45 27.47 -11.17
N ASN A 12 21.88 28.64 -11.45
CA ASN A 12 20.73 28.76 -12.35
C ASN A 12 21.08 28.38 -13.80
N ALA A 13 22.28 28.72 -14.26
CA ALA A 13 22.78 28.29 -15.57
C ALA A 13 22.92 26.76 -15.64
N ALA A 14 23.46 26.13 -14.59
CA ALA A 14 23.55 24.68 -14.49
C ALA A 14 22.17 24.02 -14.46
N LEU A 15 21.22 24.54 -13.68
CA LEU A 15 19.83 24.04 -13.64
C LEU A 15 19.16 24.13 -15.02
N THR A 16 19.30 25.28 -15.70
CA THR A 16 18.76 25.48 -17.06
C THR A 16 19.38 24.50 -18.07
N GLN A 17 20.69 24.26 -17.95
CA GLN A 17 21.39 23.31 -18.81
C GLN A 17 20.91 21.87 -18.55
N ILE A 18 20.70 21.50 -17.28
CA ILE A 18 20.18 20.19 -16.89
C ILE A 18 18.76 20.00 -17.44
N ASP A 19 17.87 20.98 -17.28
CA ASP A 19 16.50 20.90 -17.81
C ASP A 19 16.48 20.79 -19.34
N ARG A 20 17.37 21.50 -20.04
CA ARG A 20 17.50 21.39 -21.51
C ARG A 20 18.00 20.02 -21.96
N GLN A 21 18.92 19.40 -21.20
CA GLN A 21 19.52 18.12 -21.58
C GLN A 21 18.67 16.91 -21.20
N PHE A 22 17.96 16.97 -20.07
CA PHE A 22 17.28 15.81 -19.47
C PHE A 22 15.76 15.98 -19.34
N GLY A 23 15.22 17.14 -19.69
CA GLY A 23 13.80 17.48 -19.60
C GLY A 23 13.46 18.29 -18.35
N LYS A 24 12.41 19.12 -18.45
CA LYS A 24 11.94 19.98 -17.35
C LYS A 24 11.64 19.16 -16.09
N GLY A 25 12.13 19.63 -14.95
CA GLY A 25 11.84 19.01 -13.65
C GLY A 25 12.80 17.89 -13.26
N THR A 26 13.89 17.71 -14.01
CA THR A 26 14.95 16.74 -13.67
C THR A 26 15.67 17.15 -12.38
N VAL A 27 15.88 18.45 -12.17
CA VAL A 27 16.43 18.99 -10.93
C VAL A 27 15.60 20.19 -10.51
N MET A 28 14.95 20.07 -9.36
CA MET A 28 14.14 21.13 -8.74
C MET A 28 14.55 21.30 -7.29
N ARG A 29 14.34 22.50 -6.73
CA ARG A 29 14.51 22.66 -5.28
C ARG A 29 13.35 21.97 -4.60
N LEU A 30 13.64 21.23 -3.53
CA LEU A 30 12.62 20.48 -2.79
C LEU A 30 11.53 21.39 -2.18
N GLY A 31 11.82 22.67 -1.99
CA GLY A 31 10.86 23.67 -1.50
C GLY A 31 9.97 24.29 -2.58
N ASP A 32 10.30 24.12 -3.86
CA ASP A 32 9.57 24.70 -4.99
C ASP A 32 8.47 23.74 -5.51
N ALA A 33 8.49 22.47 -5.05
CA ALA A 33 7.41 21.53 -5.31
C ALA A 33 6.32 21.71 -4.24
N PRO A 34 5.03 21.84 -4.63
CA PRO A 34 3.94 21.92 -3.67
C PRO A 34 4.01 20.72 -2.73
N ARG A 35 3.73 20.94 -1.44
CA ARG A 35 3.70 19.86 -0.44
C ARG A 35 2.41 19.05 -0.60
N VAL A 36 2.32 18.30 -1.70
CA VAL A 36 1.17 17.47 -2.01
C VAL A 36 1.17 16.25 -1.08
N VAL A 37 0.03 15.98 -0.45
CA VAL A 37 -0.20 14.73 0.30
C VAL A 37 0.02 13.57 -0.67
N MET A 38 0.89 12.64 -0.31
CA MET A 38 1.21 11.51 -1.18
C MET A 38 -0.06 10.71 -1.48
N PRO A 39 -0.45 10.55 -2.77
CA PRO A 39 -1.61 9.76 -3.12
C PRO A 39 -1.48 8.34 -2.59
N SER A 40 -2.55 7.83 -2.00
CA SER A 40 -2.59 6.50 -1.40
C SER A 40 -3.94 5.81 -1.67
N VAL A 41 -3.95 4.48 -1.53
CA VAL A 41 -5.17 3.67 -1.56
C VAL A 41 -5.36 2.97 -0.23
N SER A 42 -6.59 2.98 0.28
CA SER A 42 -6.94 2.30 1.54
C SER A 42 -6.61 0.81 1.46
N THR A 43 -6.16 0.24 2.57
CA THR A 43 -5.96 -1.20 2.69
C THR A 43 -7.25 -1.97 2.97
N GLY A 44 -8.38 -1.27 3.12
CA GLY A 44 -9.64 -1.85 3.58
C GLY A 44 -9.68 -2.15 5.09
N SER A 45 -8.61 -1.82 5.82
CA SER A 45 -8.53 -1.83 7.28
C SER A 45 -8.26 -0.41 7.75
N LEU A 46 -9.17 0.16 8.53
CA LEU A 46 -9.04 1.51 9.06
C LEU A 46 -7.83 1.62 9.98
N GLY A 47 -7.61 0.63 10.85
CA GLY A 47 -6.45 0.60 11.74
C GLY A 47 -5.13 0.57 10.98
N LEU A 48 -5.06 -0.18 9.88
CA LEU A 48 -3.85 -0.25 9.05
C LEU A 48 -3.61 1.04 8.26
N ASP A 49 -4.66 1.67 7.73
CA ASP A 49 -4.56 3.00 7.09
C ASP A 49 -3.97 4.04 8.04
N ILE A 50 -4.40 4.03 9.31
CA ILE A 50 -3.88 4.90 10.38
C ILE A 50 -2.43 4.54 10.74
N ALA A 51 -2.12 3.24 10.84
CA ALA A 51 -0.76 2.77 11.11
C ALA A 51 0.22 3.16 10.01
N LEU A 52 -0.24 3.23 8.76
CA LEU A 52 0.53 3.70 7.60
C LEU A 52 0.76 5.22 7.61
N GLY A 53 -0.09 5.97 8.30
CA GLY A 53 0.04 7.40 8.59
C GLY A 53 -0.39 8.34 7.45
N ILE A 54 -0.40 7.85 6.21
CA ILE A 54 -0.90 8.57 5.02
C ILE A 54 -2.28 8.07 4.56
N GLY A 55 -2.96 7.28 5.39
CA GLY A 55 -4.30 6.77 5.10
C GLY A 55 -4.36 5.59 4.12
N GLY A 56 -3.24 4.96 3.80
CA GLY A 56 -3.20 3.83 2.87
C GLY A 56 -1.82 3.50 2.31
N LEU A 57 -1.77 2.63 1.30
CA LEU A 57 -0.55 2.29 0.56
C LEU A 57 -0.24 3.36 -0.50
N PRO A 58 1.02 3.83 -0.60
CA PRO A 58 1.37 4.94 -1.49
C PRO A 58 1.43 4.53 -2.97
N PHE A 59 0.77 5.29 -3.84
CA PHE A 59 0.91 5.17 -5.30
C PHE A 59 2.33 5.54 -5.77
N GLY A 60 2.72 4.98 -6.91
CA GLY A 60 4.05 5.19 -7.49
C GLY A 60 5.19 4.57 -6.69
N ARG A 61 4.91 3.54 -5.87
CA ARG A 61 5.89 2.89 -4.98
C ARG A 61 5.78 1.37 -5.01
N VAL A 62 6.88 0.73 -4.64
CA VAL A 62 6.93 -0.71 -4.33
C VAL A 62 6.56 -0.92 -2.86
N CYS A 63 5.67 -1.87 -2.59
CA CYS A 63 5.32 -2.34 -1.25
C CYS A 63 5.55 -3.85 -1.15
N GLU A 64 5.87 -4.35 0.04
CA GLU A 64 6.00 -5.79 0.32
C GLU A 64 5.09 -6.19 1.48
N ILE A 65 4.28 -7.23 1.28
CA ILE A 65 3.45 -7.84 2.31
C ILE A 65 3.95 -9.26 2.52
N PHE A 66 4.47 -9.56 3.71
CA PHE A 66 5.03 -10.86 4.01
C PHE A 66 4.53 -11.39 5.35
N GLY A 67 4.58 -12.69 5.51
CA GLY A 67 4.03 -13.36 6.69
C GLY A 67 3.99 -14.87 6.52
N PRO A 68 3.62 -15.61 7.58
CA PRO A 68 3.38 -17.05 7.51
C PRO A 68 2.31 -17.41 6.47
N GLU A 69 2.20 -18.69 6.14
CA GLU A 69 1.04 -19.26 5.46
C GLU A 69 -0.26 -18.92 6.21
N SER A 70 -1.35 -18.77 5.45
CA SER A 70 -2.70 -18.51 6.02
C SER A 70 -2.80 -17.31 6.97
N SER A 71 -1.85 -16.36 6.89
CA SER A 71 -1.85 -15.12 7.67
C SER A 71 -2.78 -14.04 7.12
N GLY A 72 -3.31 -14.21 5.91
CA GLY A 72 -4.19 -13.23 5.25
C GLY A 72 -3.51 -12.30 4.23
N LYS A 73 -2.30 -12.63 3.76
CA LYS A 73 -1.57 -11.85 2.73
C LYS A 73 -2.42 -11.56 1.49
N THR A 74 -2.91 -12.60 0.84
CA THR A 74 -3.73 -12.51 -0.37
C THR A 74 -5.08 -11.83 -0.09
N THR A 75 -5.70 -12.10 1.06
CA THR A 75 -6.93 -11.39 1.49
C THR A 75 -6.70 -9.89 1.62
N LEU A 76 -5.60 -9.47 2.23
CA LEU A 76 -5.25 -8.05 2.39
C LEU A 76 -5.02 -7.39 1.02
N THR A 77 -4.33 -8.05 0.09
CA THR A 77 -4.11 -7.50 -1.26
C THR A 77 -5.38 -7.44 -2.09
N LEU A 78 -6.26 -8.44 -1.99
CA LEU A 78 -7.56 -8.40 -2.66
C LEU A 78 -8.44 -7.29 -2.09
N SER A 79 -8.35 -7.02 -0.78
CA SER A 79 -9.00 -5.87 -0.17
C SER A 79 -8.48 -4.54 -0.73
N VAL A 80 -7.16 -4.39 -0.86
CA VAL A 80 -6.55 -3.20 -1.52
C VAL A 80 -7.06 -3.04 -2.96
N ILE A 81 -7.12 -4.13 -3.73
CA ILE A 81 -7.64 -4.11 -5.10
C ILE A 81 -9.09 -3.65 -5.12
N ALA A 82 -9.95 -4.20 -4.26
CA ALA A 82 -11.34 -3.78 -4.16
C ALA A 82 -11.49 -2.29 -3.81
N GLN A 83 -10.66 -1.78 -2.89
CA GLN A 83 -10.65 -0.35 -2.54
C GLN A 83 -10.16 0.52 -3.70
N ALA A 84 -9.17 0.08 -4.47
CA ALA A 84 -8.69 0.78 -5.66
C ALA A 84 -9.78 0.84 -6.75
N GLN A 85 -10.43 -0.29 -7.04
CA GLN A 85 -11.49 -0.37 -8.05
C GLN A 85 -12.70 0.51 -7.69
N LYS A 86 -13.06 0.62 -6.40
CA LYS A 86 -14.09 1.57 -5.94
C LYS A 86 -13.76 3.03 -6.25
N GLN A 87 -12.47 3.36 -6.40
CA GLN A 87 -12.00 4.69 -6.81
C GLN A 87 -11.85 4.81 -8.35
N GLY A 88 -12.37 3.84 -9.11
CA GLY A 88 -12.26 3.80 -10.57
C GLY A 88 -10.86 3.47 -11.08
N LYS A 89 -10.00 2.87 -10.25
CA LYS A 89 -8.63 2.51 -10.62
C LYS A 89 -8.56 1.13 -11.26
N ILE A 90 -7.62 0.96 -12.20
CA ILE A 90 -7.40 -0.29 -12.91
C ILE A 90 -6.36 -1.12 -12.14
N CYS A 91 -6.69 -2.39 -11.91
CA CYS A 91 -5.88 -3.30 -11.12
C CYS A 91 -5.42 -4.51 -11.95
N ALA A 92 -4.23 -5.02 -11.64
CA ALA A 92 -3.72 -6.27 -12.17
C ALA A 92 -3.21 -7.20 -11.07
N PHE A 93 -3.36 -8.50 -11.29
CA PHE A 93 -2.91 -9.56 -10.41
C PHE A 93 -2.03 -10.55 -11.20
N VAL A 94 -0.77 -10.64 -10.82
CA VAL A 94 0.20 -11.61 -11.36
C VAL A 94 0.25 -12.79 -10.39
N ASP A 95 -0.50 -13.83 -10.71
CA ASP A 95 -0.65 -15.06 -9.92
C ASP A 95 0.41 -16.08 -10.34
N ALA A 96 1.59 -15.97 -9.76
CA ALA A 96 2.68 -16.93 -9.90
C ALA A 96 2.49 -18.17 -9.02
N GLU A 97 1.66 -18.11 -7.97
CA GLU A 97 1.31 -19.29 -7.15
C GLU A 97 0.20 -20.16 -7.78
N HIS A 98 -0.46 -19.69 -8.84
CA HIS A 98 -1.61 -20.34 -9.48
C HIS A 98 -2.72 -20.70 -8.47
N ALA A 99 -2.94 -19.83 -7.49
CA ALA A 99 -3.76 -20.11 -6.31
C ALA A 99 -4.89 -19.09 -6.08
N LEU A 100 -5.06 -18.12 -7.00
CA LEU A 100 -6.14 -17.15 -6.89
C LEU A 100 -7.50 -17.82 -7.11
N ASP A 101 -8.41 -17.68 -6.13
CA ASP A 101 -9.82 -18.10 -6.22
C ASP A 101 -10.70 -16.90 -6.62
N PRO A 102 -11.25 -16.87 -7.85
CA PRO A 102 -12.11 -15.78 -8.30
C PRO A 102 -13.37 -15.61 -7.43
N SER A 103 -13.96 -16.71 -6.97
CA SER A 103 -15.18 -16.68 -6.15
C SER A 103 -14.94 -16.08 -4.78
N TYR A 104 -13.73 -16.26 -4.23
CA TYR A 104 -13.32 -15.61 -2.99
C TYR A 104 -13.03 -14.13 -3.21
N ALA A 105 -12.34 -13.77 -4.30
CA ALA A 105 -12.06 -12.38 -4.65
C ALA A 105 -13.34 -11.55 -4.83
N GLU A 106 -14.35 -12.09 -5.53
CA GLU A 106 -15.65 -11.45 -5.71
C GLU A 106 -16.35 -11.18 -4.37
N LYS A 107 -16.32 -12.15 -3.44
CA LYS A 107 -16.87 -11.97 -2.08
C LYS A 107 -16.16 -10.89 -1.26
N LEU A 108 -14.90 -10.60 -1.58
CA LEU A 108 -14.14 -9.49 -0.98
C LEU A 108 -14.44 -8.14 -1.64
N GLY A 109 -15.32 -8.11 -2.63
CA GLY A 109 -15.74 -6.90 -3.35
C GLY A 109 -14.82 -6.51 -4.51
N VAL A 110 -14.01 -7.45 -5.01
CA VAL A 110 -13.23 -7.25 -6.23
C VAL A 110 -14.15 -7.35 -7.44
N ASN A 111 -14.10 -6.37 -8.33
CA ASN A 111 -14.74 -6.47 -9.64
C ASN A 111 -13.87 -7.37 -10.54
N LEU A 112 -14.35 -8.58 -10.81
CA LEU A 112 -13.61 -9.57 -11.60
C LEU A 112 -13.52 -9.18 -13.08
N ASP A 113 -14.55 -8.51 -13.62
CA ASP A 113 -14.60 -8.15 -15.05
C ASP A 113 -13.51 -7.14 -15.42
N ASP A 114 -13.13 -6.28 -14.48
CA ASP A 114 -12.13 -5.23 -14.65
C ASP A 114 -10.74 -5.61 -14.09
N LEU A 115 -10.59 -6.80 -13.50
CA LEU A 115 -9.32 -7.26 -12.93
C LEU A 115 -8.48 -7.95 -14.00
N LEU A 116 -7.33 -7.37 -14.35
CA LEU A 116 -6.37 -8.02 -15.23
C LEU A 116 -5.66 -9.15 -14.47
N VAL A 117 -5.70 -10.38 -14.97
CA VAL A 117 -5.00 -11.51 -14.34
C VAL A 117 -3.96 -12.08 -15.31
N SER A 118 -2.78 -12.38 -14.78
CA SER A 118 -1.71 -13.07 -15.50
C SER A 118 -1.20 -14.23 -14.68
N GLN A 119 -1.07 -15.40 -15.31
CA GLN A 119 -0.48 -16.61 -14.74
C GLN A 119 0.80 -16.94 -15.51
N PRO A 120 1.95 -16.38 -15.10
CA PRO A 120 3.21 -16.55 -15.82
C PRO A 120 3.85 -17.92 -15.54
N ASP A 121 4.58 -18.44 -16.53
CA ASP A 121 5.33 -19.69 -16.44
C ASP A 121 6.68 -19.52 -15.74
N THR A 122 7.27 -18.32 -15.79
CA THR A 122 8.62 -18.03 -15.25
C THR A 122 8.66 -16.72 -14.46
N GLY A 123 9.60 -16.61 -13.52
CA GLY A 123 9.86 -15.39 -12.77
C GLY A 123 10.25 -14.21 -13.65
N GLU A 124 11.05 -14.44 -14.70
CA GLU A 124 11.39 -13.42 -15.71
C GLU A 124 10.13 -12.87 -16.39
N GLN A 125 9.28 -13.77 -16.90
CA GLN A 125 8.04 -13.38 -17.59
C GLN A 125 7.10 -12.59 -16.68
N ALA A 126 6.93 -13.02 -15.42
CA ALA A 126 6.12 -12.31 -14.44
C ALA A 126 6.57 -10.85 -14.24
N LEU A 127 7.89 -10.64 -14.12
CA LEU A 127 8.49 -9.33 -13.91
C LEU A 127 8.49 -8.49 -15.19
N GLU A 128 8.62 -9.10 -16.36
CA GLU A 128 8.47 -8.43 -17.65
C GLU A 128 7.04 -7.96 -17.91
N ILE A 129 6.04 -8.81 -17.62
CA ILE A 129 4.62 -8.44 -17.69
C ILE A 129 4.33 -7.27 -16.76
N THR A 130 4.81 -7.33 -15.51
CA THR A 130 4.70 -6.22 -14.56
C THR A 130 5.29 -4.94 -15.14
N ASP A 131 6.50 -4.99 -15.68
CA ASP A 131 7.19 -3.84 -16.28
C ASP A 131 6.44 -3.26 -17.50
N MET A 132 5.82 -4.12 -18.33
CA MET A 132 4.99 -3.71 -19.46
C MET A 132 3.70 -3.02 -18.99
N LEU A 133 3.00 -3.59 -18.00
CA LEU A 133 1.78 -3.01 -17.42
C LEU A 133 2.08 -1.65 -16.80
N VAL A 134 3.15 -1.53 -16.01
CA VAL A 134 3.58 -0.23 -15.45
C VAL A 134 3.85 0.79 -16.56
N ARG A 135 4.62 0.42 -17.59
CA ARG A 135 4.95 1.34 -18.69
C ARG A 135 3.76 1.77 -19.55
N SER A 136 2.70 0.97 -19.58
CA SER A 136 1.48 1.34 -20.31
C SER A 136 0.82 2.60 -19.75
N GLY A 137 1.06 2.91 -18.46
CA GLY A 137 0.41 4.01 -17.75
C GLY A 137 -1.08 3.78 -17.46
N GLY A 138 -1.65 2.65 -17.89
CA GLY A 138 -3.07 2.34 -17.74
C GLY A 138 -3.43 1.49 -16.52
N VAL A 139 -2.45 1.09 -15.69
CA VAL A 139 -2.69 0.26 -14.48
C VAL A 139 -2.20 1.01 -13.24
N ASP A 140 -3.08 1.15 -12.25
CA ASP A 140 -2.81 1.87 -11.02
C ASP A 140 -2.24 0.97 -9.91
N VAL A 141 -2.70 -0.28 -9.82
CA VAL A 141 -2.28 -1.23 -8.78
C VAL A 141 -1.93 -2.57 -9.41
N ILE A 142 -0.74 -3.09 -9.12
CA ILE A 142 -0.30 -4.42 -9.53
C ILE A 142 0.07 -5.23 -8.28
N VAL A 143 -0.52 -6.41 -8.13
CA VAL A 143 -0.14 -7.38 -7.09
C VAL A 143 0.61 -8.54 -7.73
N ILE A 144 1.70 -8.98 -7.11
CA ILE A 144 2.48 -10.16 -7.52
C ILE A 144 2.43 -11.18 -6.39
N ASP A 145 1.73 -12.30 -6.61
CA ASP A 145 1.55 -13.40 -5.66
C ASP A 145 2.22 -14.68 -6.19
N SER A 146 3.42 -15.05 -5.76
CA SER A 146 4.28 -14.40 -4.76
C SER A 146 5.75 -14.41 -5.20
N VAL A 147 6.60 -13.64 -4.53
CA VAL A 147 8.05 -13.62 -4.79
C VAL A 147 8.67 -15.02 -4.71
N ALA A 148 8.16 -15.88 -3.83
CA ALA A 148 8.68 -17.22 -3.66
C ALA A 148 8.46 -18.09 -4.90
N ALA A 149 7.39 -17.83 -5.65
CA ALA A 149 7.02 -18.54 -6.88
C ALA A 149 7.61 -17.90 -8.15
N LEU A 150 8.39 -16.81 -8.04
CA LEU A 150 9.12 -16.23 -9.17
C LEU A 150 10.36 -17.08 -9.49
N THR A 151 10.13 -18.30 -9.97
CA THR A 151 11.18 -19.28 -10.28
C THR A 151 11.85 -18.92 -11.61
N PRO A 152 13.16 -18.70 -11.64
CA PRO A 152 13.88 -18.40 -12.87
C PRO A 152 13.75 -19.51 -13.90
N ARG A 153 13.71 -19.17 -15.20
CA ARG A 153 13.59 -20.16 -16.29
C ARG A 153 14.60 -21.30 -16.21
N ALA A 154 15.87 -20.99 -15.92
CA ALA A 154 16.93 -21.99 -15.83
C ALA A 154 16.72 -22.99 -14.69
N GLU A 155 15.96 -22.64 -13.64
CA GLU A 155 15.60 -23.54 -12.55
C GLU A 155 14.40 -24.42 -12.92
N ILE A 156 13.47 -23.92 -13.75
CA ILE A 156 12.33 -24.69 -14.27
C ILE A 156 12.77 -25.71 -15.32
N GLU A 157 13.70 -25.33 -16.19
CA GLU A 157 14.26 -26.20 -17.25
C GLU A 157 15.32 -27.18 -16.72
N GLY A 158 15.86 -26.95 -15.52
CA GLY A 158 16.85 -27.80 -14.87
C GLY A 158 16.27 -29.07 -14.24
N GLU A 159 17.14 -29.95 -13.75
CA GLU A 159 16.73 -31.17 -13.06
C GLU A 159 16.55 -30.94 -11.55
N MET A 160 15.68 -31.73 -10.91
CA MET A 160 15.51 -31.68 -9.46
C MET A 160 16.82 -32.04 -8.75
N GLY A 161 17.41 -31.07 -8.05
CA GLY A 161 18.70 -31.22 -7.36
C GLY A 161 19.81 -30.37 -7.96
N ASP A 162 19.58 -29.74 -9.11
CA ASP A 162 20.52 -28.78 -9.69
C ASP A 162 20.72 -27.56 -8.78
N SER A 163 21.97 -27.11 -8.70
CA SER A 163 22.35 -26.01 -7.81
C SER A 163 22.30 -24.67 -8.55
N HIS A 164 21.22 -23.92 -8.34
CA HIS A 164 21.05 -22.57 -8.87
C HIS A 164 21.26 -21.49 -7.81
N VAL A 165 22.48 -21.39 -7.29
CA VAL A 165 22.79 -20.52 -6.14
C VAL A 165 22.48 -19.03 -6.45
N GLY A 166 21.47 -18.50 -5.77
CA GLY A 166 21.16 -17.06 -5.75
C GLY A 166 20.57 -16.51 -7.06
N LEU A 167 20.11 -17.37 -7.97
CA LEU A 167 19.57 -16.96 -9.27
C LEU A 167 18.36 -16.03 -9.12
N GLN A 168 17.38 -16.43 -8.31
CA GLN A 168 16.20 -15.62 -8.00
C GLN A 168 16.56 -14.25 -7.37
N ALA A 169 17.55 -14.20 -6.48
CA ALA A 169 17.98 -12.95 -5.86
C ALA A 169 18.61 -11.96 -6.88
N ARG A 170 19.33 -12.49 -7.87
CA ARG A 170 19.90 -11.69 -8.98
C ARG A 170 18.80 -11.19 -9.90
N LEU A 171 17.84 -12.04 -10.26
CA LEU A 171 16.66 -11.69 -11.05
C LEU A 171 15.89 -10.52 -10.40
N MET A 172 15.54 -10.66 -9.12
CA MET A 172 14.85 -9.61 -8.35
C MET A 172 15.64 -8.30 -8.31
N SER A 173 16.96 -8.37 -8.13
CA SER A 173 17.83 -7.19 -8.09
C SER A 173 17.86 -6.45 -9.43
N GLN A 174 17.89 -7.19 -10.55
CA GLN A 174 17.87 -6.62 -11.89
C GLN A 174 16.50 -6.02 -12.22
N ALA A 175 15.43 -6.76 -11.96
CA ALA A 175 14.07 -6.33 -12.24
C ALA A 175 13.71 -5.07 -11.45
N LEU A 176 13.91 -5.06 -10.13
CA LEU A 176 13.59 -3.89 -9.30
C LEU A 176 14.38 -2.64 -9.71
N ARG A 177 15.63 -2.79 -10.15
CA ARG A 177 16.43 -1.67 -10.66
C ARG A 177 15.81 -1.04 -11.91
N LYS A 178 15.22 -1.87 -12.80
CA LYS A 178 14.58 -1.42 -14.04
C LYS A 178 13.18 -0.85 -13.79
N ILE A 179 12.38 -1.53 -12.98
CA ILE A 179 10.94 -1.26 -12.85
C ILE A 179 10.66 -0.08 -11.91
N THR A 180 11.49 0.17 -10.88
CA THR A 180 11.22 1.20 -9.86
C THR A 180 11.07 2.62 -10.43
N GLY A 181 11.86 2.97 -11.45
CA GLY A 181 11.73 4.27 -12.13
C GLY A 181 10.40 4.38 -12.87
N ASN A 182 10.03 3.34 -13.61
CA ASN A 182 8.77 3.27 -14.35
C ASN A 182 7.57 3.35 -13.39
N ILE A 183 7.62 2.65 -12.25
CA ILE A 183 6.58 2.67 -11.21
C ILE A 183 6.31 4.10 -10.74
N LYS A 184 7.37 4.88 -10.46
CA LYS A 184 7.22 6.25 -10.00
C LYS A 184 6.61 7.15 -11.09
N ASN A 185 7.06 7.00 -12.33
CA ASN A 185 6.59 7.82 -13.45
C ASN A 185 5.13 7.52 -13.82
N ALA A 186 4.73 6.26 -13.79
CA ALA A 186 3.34 5.84 -14.04
C ALA A 186 2.41 6.05 -12.85
N ASN A 187 2.94 6.46 -11.69
CA ASN A 187 2.23 6.53 -10.42
C ASN A 187 1.53 5.21 -10.03
N CYS A 188 2.06 4.07 -10.47
CA CYS A 188 1.51 2.74 -10.19
C CYS A 188 2.00 2.23 -8.82
N LEU A 189 1.12 1.65 -8.01
CA LEU A 189 1.45 0.91 -6.80
C LEU A 189 1.74 -0.55 -7.17
N VAL A 190 2.93 -1.05 -6.84
CA VAL A 190 3.28 -2.47 -7.04
C VAL A 190 3.47 -3.15 -5.69
N ILE A 191 2.67 -4.18 -5.42
CA ILE A 191 2.68 -4.94 -4.18
C ILE A 191 3.25 -6.33 -4.44
N PHE A 192 4.32 -6.67 -3.75
CA PHE A 192 4.86 -8.03 -3.72
C PHE A 192 4.35 -8.78 -2.49
N ILE A 193 3.71 -9.91 -2.69
CA ILE A 193 3.46 -10.87 -1.62
C ILE A 193 4.72 -11.73 -1.45
N ASN A 194 5.10 -11.99 -0.21
CA ASN A 194 6.28 -12.80 0.08
C ASN A 194 6.03 -13.76 1.24
N GLN A 195 6.79 -14.85 1.24
CA GLN A 195 6.73 -15.87 2.27
C GLN A 195 7.91 -15.73 3.24
N ILE A 196 7.70 -16.19 4.48
CA ILE A 196 8.78 -16.32 5.45
C ILE A 196 9.54 -17.64 5.21
N ARG A 197 10.86 -17.58 5.37
CA ARG A 197 11.79 -18.71 5.43
C ARG A 197 12.69 -18.53 6.63
N MET A 198 13.34 -19.61 7.09
CA MET A 198 14.32 -19.54 8.17
C MET A 198 15.74 -19.55 7.59
N LYS A 199 16.61 -18.67 8.08
CA LYS A 199 18.05 -18.75 7.83
C LYS A 199 18.68 -19.74 8.79
N ILE A 200 19.35 -20.75 8.23
CA ILE A 200 20.12 -21.73 8.99
C ILE A 200 21.37 -21.05 9.57
N GLY A 201 21.72 -21.36 10.82
CA GLY A 201 22.97 -20.92 11.44
C GLY A 201 22.93 -19.54 12.13
N VAL A 202 21.75 -18.93 12.30
CA VAL A 202 21.61 -17.67 13.06
C VAL A 202 21.56 -17.98 14.55
N MET A 203 22.62 -17.63 15.29
CA MET A 203 22.70 -17.83 16.76
C MET A 203 22.13 -16.66 17.57
N PHE A 204 21.97 -15.47 16.97
CA PHE A 204 21.49 -14.26 17.64
C PHE A 204 20.53 -13.46 16.73
N GLY A 205 19.42 -12.99 17.31
CA GLY A 205 18.36 -12.28 16.58
C GLY A 205 17.31 -13.20 15.97
N SER A 206 16.42 -12.65 15.13
CA SER A 206 15.38 -13.44 14.46
C SER A 206 15.98 -14.24 13.28
N PRO A 207 15.73 -15.56 13.20
CA PRO A 207 16.15 -16.38 12.05
C PRO A 207 15.25 -16.16 10.83
N GLU A 208 14.14 -15.44 10.95
CA GLU A 208 13.20 -15.24 9.85
C GLU A 208 13.78 -14.37 8.73
N THR A 209 13.48 -14.76 7.50
CA THR A 209 13.85 -14.01 6.30
C THR A 209 12.79 -14.16 5.22
N THR A 210 12.88 -13.34 4.18
CA THR A 210 11.97 -13.38 3.03
C THR A 210 12.71 -13.86 1.78
N THR A 211 11.98 -14.43 0.83
CA THR A 211 12.54 -14.95 -0.43
C THR A 211 12.92 -13.83 -1.40
N GLY A 212 13.66 -14.15 -2.48
CA GLY A 212 14.08 -13.16 -3.49
C GLY A 212 15.28 -12.27 -3.10
N GLY A 213 16.04 -12.66 -2.07
CA GLY A 213 17.23 -11.92 -1.63
C GLY A 213 16.92 -10.63 -0.88
N ASN A 214 17.85 -9.66 -0.92
CA ASN A 214 17.71 -8.42 -0.13
C ASN A 214 17.16 -7.22 -0.93
N ALA A 215 17.13 -7.28 -2.26
CA ALA A 215 16.78 -6.14 -3.10
C ALA A 215 15.42 -5.55 -2.75
N LEU A 216 14.38 -6.40 -2.68
CA LEU A 216 13.02 -5.97 -2.36
C LEU A 216 12.95 -5.20 -1.03
N LYS A 217 13.72 -5.64 -0.02
CA LYS A 217 13.79 -4.95 1.28
C LYS A 217 14.27 -3.53 1.18
N PHE A 218 15.15 -3.20 0.22
CA PHE A 218 15.67 -1.83 0.01
C PHE A 218 14.74 -0.98 -0.85
N TYR A 219 14.22 -1.55 -1.94
CA TYR A 219 13.34 -0.88 -2.89
C TYR A 219 11.94 -0.60 -2.32
N ALA A 220 11.39 -1.53 -1.51
CA ALA A 220 10.09 -1.35 -0.88
C ALA A 220 10.04 -0.05 -0.04
N SER A 221 9.04 0.78 -0.28
CA SER A 221 8.75 1.97 0.53
C SER A 221 8.01 1.61 1.81
N VAL A 222 7.11 0.63 1.71
CA VAL A 222 6.38 0.07 2.84
C VAL A 222 6.62 -1.44 2.88
N ARG A 223 6.87 -1.98 4.08
CA ARG A 223 6.91 -3.42 4.33
C ARG A 223 5.97 -3.76 5.47
N LEU A 224 5.09 -4.72 5.25
CA LEU A 224 4.08 -5.18 6.20
C LEU A 224 4.36 -6.62 6.61
N ASP A 225 4.51 -6.87 7.91
CA ASP A 225 4.56 -8.21 8.51
C ASP A 225 3.16 -8.55 9.02
N ILE A 226 2.45 -9.44 8.32
CA ILE A 226 1.09 -9.87 8.66
C ILE A 226 1.13 -11.24 9.34
N ARG A 227 0.43 -11.37 10.47
CA ARG A 227 0.36 -12.61 11.25
C ARG A 227 -1.04 -12.86 11.76
N ARG A 228 -1.44 -14.12 11.75
CA ARG A 228 -2.59 -14.61 12.52
C ARG A 228 -2.19 -14.70 13.99
N THR A 229 -2.93 -14.04 14.87
CA THR A 229 -2.70 -14.03 16.33
C THR A 229 -3.70 -14.91 17.07
N GLY A 230 -4.82 -15.26 16.46
CA GLY A 230 -5.87 -16.07 17.07
C GLY A 230 -6.99 -16.44 16.11
N SER A 231 -8.11 -16.89 16.66
CA SER A 231 -9.31 -17.28 15.92
C SER A 231 -10.51 -16.50 16.41
N VAL A 232 -11.35 -16.03 15.49
CA VAL A 232 -12.67 -15.49 15.78
C VAL A 232 -13.67 -16.64 15.83
N LYS A 233 -14.49 -16.69 16.87
CA LYS A 233 -15.48 -17.76 17.09
C LYS A 233 -16.88 -17.21 17.31
N VAL A 234 -17.87 -17.93 16.80
CA VAL A 234 -19.30 -17.73 17.10
C VAL A 234 -19.82 -19.05 17.66
N GLY A 235 -20.09 -19.10 18.97
CA GLY A 235 -20.28 -20.38 19.66
C GLY A 235 -19.01 -21.23 19.58
N ASP A 236 -19.13 -22.45 19.06
CA ASP A 236 -18.02 -23.39 18.88
C ASP A 236 -17.36 -23.32 17.50
N GLU A 237 -17.97 -22.61 16.54
CA GLU A 237 -17.49 -22.53 15.16
C GLU A 237 -16.45 -21.42 14.98
N VAL A 238 -15.35 -21.72 14.27
CA VAL A 238 -14.33 -20.73 13.90
C VAL A 238 -14.75 -20.03 12.61
N THR A 239 -15.11 -18.75 12.73
CA THR A 239 -15.65 -17.95 11.63
C THR A 239 -14.64 -16.98 11.01
N GLY A 240 -13.43 -16.88 11.58
CA GLY A 240 -12.38 -16.03 11.07
C GLY A 240 -11.09 -16.07 11.89
N ASN A 241 -10.20 -15.14 11.58
CA ASN A 241 -8.88 -15.01 12.18
C ASN A 241 -8.69 -13.63 12.82
N GLU A 242 -8.15 -13.63 14.03
CA GLU A 242 -7.54 -12.42 14.60
C GLU A 242 -6.21 -12.19 13.92
N THR A 243 -6.00 -11.00 13.38
CA THR A 243 -4.88 -10.66 12.51
C THR A 243 -4.17 -9.43 13.02
N ARG A 244 -2.84 -9.47 13.03
CA ARG A 244 -1.97 -8.34 13.35
C ARG A 244 -1.09 -8.03 12.15
N VAL A 245 -1.04 -6.76 11.76
CA VAL A 245 -0.13 -6.25 10.73
C VAL A 245 0.81 -5.24 11.35
N LYS A 246 2.12 -5.48 11.25
CA LYS A 246 3.16 -4.55 11.71
C LYS A 246 3.82 -3.86 10.51
N VAL A 247 3.91 -2.54 10.56
CA VAL A 247 4.62 -1.73 9.55
C VAL A 247 6.12 -1.77 9.86
N VAL A 248 6.83 -2.79 9.36
CA VAL A 248 8.27 -2.99 9.67
C VAL A 248 9.19 -2.05 8.89
N LYS A 249 8.69 -1.43 7.83
CA LYS A 249 9.36 -0.36 7.09
C LYS A 249 8.33 0.63 6.57
N ASN A 250 8.61 1.92 6.71
CA ASN A 250 7.79 2.99 6.16
C ASN A 250 8.70 4.16 5.74
N LYS A 251 8.69 4.52 4.46
CA LYS A 251 9.42 5.69 3.89
C LYS A 251 8.53 6.92 3.71
N VAL A 252 7.24 6.82 4.03
CA VAL A 252 6.24 7.87 3.77
C VAL A 252 5.62 8.43 5.05
N ALA A 253 5.72 7.69 6.15
CA ALA A 253 5.38 8.13 7.51
C ALA A 253 6.27 7.38 8.54
N PRO A 254 6.15 7.67 9.85
CA PRO A 254 6.88 6.94 10.88
C PRO A 254 6.61 5.41 10.84
N PRO A 255 7.65 4.57 10.89
CA PRO A 255 7.49 3.11 10.89
C PRO A 255 7.12 2.55 12.28
N PHE A 256 6.98 1.22 12.35
CA PHE A 256 6.82 0.39 13.56
C PHE A 256 5.49 0.50 14.29
N ARG A 257 4.52 1.22 13.74
CA ARG A 257 3.12 1.09 14.12
C ARG A 257 2.58 -0.28 13.72
N GLN A 258 1.51 -0.69 14.37
CA GLN A 258 0.80 -1.93 14.08
C GLN A 258 -0.70 -1.71 14.11
N ALA A 259 -1.43 -2.55 13.40
CA ALA A 259 -2.88 -2.63 13.42
C ALA A 259 -3.31 -4.05 13.78
N GLU A 260 -4.42 -4.17 14.50
CA GLU A 260 -5.06 -5.43 14.82
C GLU A 260 -6.50 -5.37 14.34
N PHE A 261 -6.91 -6.39 13.60
CA PHE A 261 -8.23 -6.48 13.01
C PHE A 261 -8.61 -7.93 12.75
N GLN A 262 -9.89 -8.15 12.48
CA GLN A 262 -10.43 -9.47 12.21
C GLN A 262 -10.57 -9.69 10.70
N ILE A 263 -10.18 -10.87 10.24
CA ILE A 263 -10.49 -11.34 8.88
C ILE A 263 -11.54 -12.44 9.01
N LEU A 264 -12.76 -12.18 8.55
CA LEU A 264 -13.86 -13.13 8.54
C LEU A 264 -13.87 -13.93 7.23
N TYR A 265 -14.08 -15.24 7.34
CA TYR A 265 -14.12 -16.11 6.17
C TYR A 265 -15.28 -15.75 5.26
N GLY A 266 -15.00 -15.61 3.96
CA GLY A 266 -15.98 -15.21 2.94
C GLY A 266 -16.47 -13.76 3.02
N LYS A 267 -15.97 -12.93 3.95
CA LYS A 267 -16.31 -11.51 4.08
C LYS A 267 -15.11 -10.57 4.03
N GLY A 268 -13.91 -11.06 4.38
CA GLY A 268 -12.70 -10.26 4.38
C GLY A 268 -12.45 -9.52 5.69
N ILE A 269 -11.81 -8.36 5.60
CA ILE A 269 -11.49 -7.52 6.75
C ILE A 269 -12.78 -6.99 7.36
N TYR A 270 -12.95 -7.16 8.68
CA TYR A 270 -14.14 -6.74 9.39
C TYR A 270 -14.08 -5.26 9.80
N HIS A 271 -14.31 -4.39 8.83
CA HIS A 271 -14.20 -2.94 8.96
C HIS A 271 -15.08 -2.35 10.08
N ALA A 272 -16.34 -2.79 10.18
CA ALA A 272 -17.26 -2.30 11.22
C ALA A 272 -16.72 -2.59 12.64
N GLY A 273 -16.03 -3.71 12.82
CA GLY A 273 -15.36 -4.05 14.08
C GLY A 273 -14.23 -3.08 14.43
N GLU A 274 -13.45 -2.63 13.44
CA GLU A 274 -12.39 -1.63 13.63
C GLU A 274 -12.97 -0.24 13.94
N VAL A 275 -14.04 0.17 13.26
CA VAL A 275 -14.71 1.46 13.50
C VAL A 275 -15.22 1.56 14.95
N ILE A 276 -15.79 0.48 15.50
CA ILE A 276 -16.21 0.45 16.91
C ILE A 276 -15.01 0.57 17.86
N ASP A 277 -13.97 -0.23 17.67
CA ASP A 277 -12.81 -0.24 18.56
C ASP A 277 -12.09 1.12 18.56
N LEU A 278 -11.85 1.68 17.38
CA LEU A 278 -11.22 3.00 17.22
C LEU A 278 -12.16 4.12 17.66
N GLY A 279 -13.47 3.99 17.44
CA GLY A 279 -14.47 4.94 17.92
C GLY A 279 -14.47 5.06 19.45
N VAL A 280 -14.33 3.94 20.17
CA VAL A 280 -14.16 3.95 21.63
C VAL A 280 -12.83 4.58 22.02
N GLN A 281 -11.73 4.21 21.36
CA GLN A 281 -10.40 4.79 21.64
C GLN A 281 -10.35 6.31 21.43
N CYS A 282 -11.09 6.82 20.44
CA CYS A 282 -11.19 8.26 20.13
C CYS A 282 -12.27 8.99 20.93
N ASN A 283 -12.92 8.33 21.88
CA ASN A 283 -14.06 8.87 22.66
C ASN A 283 -15.23 9.38 21.78
N LEU A 284 -15.44 8.75 20.62
CA LEU A 284 -16.57 9.01 19.72
C LEU A 284 -17.75 8.08 20.01
N VAL A 285 -17.45 6.87 20.50
CA VAL A 285 -18.43 5.87 20.93
C VAL A 285 -18.25 5.64 22.43
N ASP A 286 -19.32 5.86 23.20
CA ASP A 286 -19.32 5.66 24.64
C ASP A 286 -19.49 4.18 24.98
N LYS A 287 -18.65 3.67 25.87
CA LYS A 287 -18.73 2.29 26.39
C LYS A 287 -19.04 2.28 27.88
N ALA A 288 -20.25 1.90 28.25
CA ALA A 288 -20.70 1.74 29.62
C ALA A 288 -20.89 0.25 29.95
N GLY A 289 -19.86 -0.38 30.53
CA GLY A 289 -19.83 -1.82 30.76
C GLY A 289 -19.88 -2.60 29.44
N ALA A 290 -20.97 -3.34 29.22
CA ALA A 290 -21.21 -4.08 27.98
C ALA A 290 -21.97 -3.27 26.91
N TRP A 291 -22.51 -2.09 27.25
CA TRP A 291 -23.32 -1.29 26.32
C TRP A 291 -22.48 -0.26 25.58
N TYR A 292 -22.72 -0.12 24.27
CA TYR A 292 -22.11 0.89 23.42
C TYR A 292 -23.19 1.91 23.02
N SER A 293 -22.83 3.20 23.03
CA SER A 293 -23.71 4.29 22.64
C SER A 293 -22.99 5.28 21.73
N TYR A 294 -23.72 5.86 20.77
CA TYR A 294 -23.24 6.91 19.90
C TYR A 294 -24.17 8.11 20.02
N LYS A 295 -23.62 9.30 20.32
CA LYS A 295 -24.39 10.55 20.56
C LYS A 295 -25.57 10.35 21.54
N GLY A 296 -25.34 9.60 22.62
CA GLY A 296 -26.35 9.29 23.64
C GLY A 296 -27.39 8.22 23.25
N LYS A 297 -27.43 7.74 22.00
CA LYS A 297 -28.28 6.63 21.58
C LYS A 297 -27.55 5.30 21.74
N LYS A 298 -28.19 4.31 22.38
CA LYS A 298 -27.63 2.95 22.48
C LYS A 298 -27.61 2.30 21.10
N ILE A 299 -26.43 1.84 20.68
CA ILE A 299 -26.21 1.17 19.39
C ILE A 299 -26.12 -0.35 19.52
N GLY A 300 -25.73 -0.88 20.69
CA GLY A 300 -25.69 -2.32 20.90
C GLY A 300 -25.16 -2.74 22.27
N GLN A 301 -25.40 -4.01 22.61
CA GLN A 301 -24.77 -4.67 23.75
C GLN A 301 -23.68 -5.63 23.24
N GLY A 302 -22.43 -5.35 23.60
CA GLY A 302 -21.25 -6.07 23.12
C GLY A 302 -20.76 -5.54 21.76
N LYS A 303 -19.49 -5.83 21.45
CA LYS A 303 -18.83 -5.37 20.21
C LYS A 303 -19.53 -5.89 18.96
N ALA A 304 -19.87 -7.18 18.92
CA ALA A 304 -20.48 -7.81 17.76
C ALA A 304 -21.82 -7.16 17.36
N ASN A 305 -22.74 -6.97 18.32
CA ASN A 305 -24.03 -6.33 18.04
C ASN A 305 -23.88 -4.86 17.66
N SER A 306 -22.90 -4.16 18.24
CA SER A 306 -22.64 -2.75 17.91
C SER A 306 -22.05 -2.59 16.52
N ALA A 307 -21.18 -3.51 16.10
CA ALA A 307 -20.65 -3.54 14.75
C ALA A 307 -21.73 -3.91 13.73
N LEU A 308 -22.62 -4.86 14.05
CA LEU A 308 -23.78 -5.18 13.20
C LEU A 308 -24.70 -3.96 13.00
N TYR A 309 -24.93 -3.18 14.06
CA TYR A 309 -25.70 -1.93 13.96
C TYR A 309 -25.07 -0.94 12.96
N LEU A 310 -23.73 -0.84 12.91
CA LEU A 310 -23.03 0.01 11.94
C LEU A 310 -23.14 -0.53 10.51
N GLU A 311 -23.14 -1.86 10.33
CA GLU A 311 -23.38 -2.48 9.01
C GLU A 311 -24.80 -2.17 8.50
N GLU A 312 -25.79 -2.13 9.39
CA GLU A 312 -27.18 -1.75 9.08
C GLU A 312 -27.37 -0.23 8.87
N HIS A 313 -26.46 0.60 9.37
CA HIS A 313 -26.51 2.07 9.29
C HIS A 313 -25.19 2.66 8.73
N PRO A 314 -24.95 2.53 7.39
CA PRO A 314 -23.69 2.94 6.78
C PRO A 314 -23.38 4.44 6.91
N ASP A 315 -24.41 5.29 6.99
CA ASP A 315 -24.29 6.73 7.19
C ASP A 315 -23.61 7.06 8.52
N ILE A 316 -24.01 6.39 9.60
CA ILE A 316 -23.40 6.53 10.93
C ILE A 316 -21.97 5.98 10.92
N MET A 317 -21.74 4.84 10.26
CA MET A 317 -20.40 4.25 10.16
C MET A 317 -19.42 5.20 9.46
N ILE A 318 -19.83 5.78 8.32
CA ILE A 318 -19.03 6.77 7.57
C ILE A 318 -18.79 8.02 8.41
N GLU A 319 -19.79 8.50 9.14
CA GLU A 319 -19.63 9.66 10.02
C GLU A 319 -18.55 9.41 11.10
N ILE A 320 -18.64 8.27 11.79
CA ILE A 320 -17.67 7.91 12.84
C ILE A 320 -16.28 7.73 12.22
N GLU A 321 -16.17 7.00 11.10
CA GLU A 321 -14.89 6.79 10.40
C GLU A 321 -14.25 8.11 9.98
N THR A 322 -15.03 9.05 9.45
CA THR A 322 -14.52 10.37 9.03
C THR A 322 -13.92 11.10 10.22
N GLN A 323 -14.62 11.12 11.36
CA GLN A 323 -14.11 11.75 12.58
C GLN A 323 -12.86 11.05 13.13
N ILE A 324 -12.79 9.71 13.05
CA ILE A 324 -11.59 8.95 13.43
C ILE A 324 -10.41 9.35 12.54
N ARG A 325 -10.61 9.36 11.21
CA ARG A 325 -9.57 9.74 10.24
C ARG A 325 -9.09 11.17 10.48
N GLU A 326 -9.99 12.10 10.77
CA GLU A 326 -9.64 13.49 11.07
C GLU A 326 -8.81 13.65 12.37
N GLN A 327 -9.03 12.80 13.37
CA GLN A 327 -8.27 12.83 14.62
C GLN A 327 -6.91 12.15 14.51
N LEU A 328 -6.82 11.05 13.77
CA LEU A 328 -5.65 10.15 13.80
C LEU A 328 -4.74 10.26 12.56
N LEU A 329 -5.23 10.77 11.44
CA LEU A 329 -4.40 11.08 10.27
C LEU A 329 -3.94 12.53 10.31
N ALA A 330 -2.71 12.78 9.90
CA ALA A 330 -2.15 14.12 9.88
C ALA A 330 -2.88 14.97 8.83
N LYS A 331 -3.44 16.12 9.23
CA LYS A 331 -3.98 17.10 8.28
C LYS A 331 -2.83 17.73 7.48
N PRO A 332 -2.98 17.93 6.16
CA PRO A 332 -2.14 18.91 5.46
C PRO A 332 -2.34 20.28 6.13
N ASP A 333 -1.24 21.01 6.33
CA ASP A 333 -1.23 22.26 7.07
C ASP A 333 -2.00 23.35 6.27
N PRO A 334 -3.17 23.84 6.72
CA PRO A 334 -4.07 24.68 5.91
C PRO A 334 -3.50 26.07 5.60
N LYS A 335 -2.38 26.46 6.23
CA LYS A 335 -1.67 27.71 5.89
C LYS A 335 -0.98 27.65 4.52
N LYS A 336 -0.68 26.46 3.99
CA LYS A 336 0.08 26.31 2.74
C LYS A 336 -0.79 26.16 1.49
N GLU A 337 -2.00 25.63 1.61
CA GLU A 337 -2.95 25.57 0.48
C GLU A 337 -3.31 26.95 -0.06
N LYS A 338 -3.37 27.98 0.81
CA LYS A 338 -3.59 29.36 0.38
C LYS A 338 -2.38 29.99 -0.32
N GLU A 339 -1.16 29.60 0.05
CA GLU A 339 0.06 30.06 -0.60
C GLU A 339 0.22 29.40 -1.98
N ASP A 340 -0.04 28.09 -2.08
CA ASP A 340 0.07 27.34 -3.34
C ASP A 340 -1.03 27.76 -4.35
N ALA A 341 -2.28 27.99 -3.91
CA ALA A 341 -3.34 28.52 -4.77
C ALA A 341 -3.06 29.96 -5.25
N SER A 342 -2.33 30.76 -4.44
CA SER A 342 -1.90 32.11 -4.84
C SER A 342 -0.71 32.08 -5.80
N ALA A 343 0.13 31.05 -5.73
CA ALA A 343 1.27 30.86 -6.62
C ALA A 343 0.84 30.33 -8.00
N GLU A 344 -0.15 29.42 -8.07
CA GLU A 344 -0.74 28.98 -9.33
C GLU A 344 -1.48 30.11 -10.06
N ALA A 345 -2.24 30.93 -9.33
CA ALA A 345 -2.89 32.11 -9.90
C ALA A 345 -1.89 33.17 -10.38
N ALA A 346 -0.72 33.30 -9.75
CA ALA A 346 0.34 34.20 -10.21
C ALA A 346 1.06 33.67 -11.46
N ALA A 347 1.27 32.35 -11.56
CA ALA A 347 1.91 31.72 -12.71
C ALA A 347 1.03 31.71 -13.97
N GLU A 348 -0.30 31.63 -13.83
CA GLU A 348 -1.23 31.76 -14.97
C GLU A 348 -1.36 33.21 -15.48
N VAL A 349 -1.10 34.21 -14.64
CA VAL A 349 -1.12 35.61 -15.07
C VAL A 349 0.18 35.98 -15.80
N ASP A 350 1.35 35.52 -15.33
CA ASP A 350 2.63 35.73 -16.02
C ASP A 350 2.72 35.01 -17.38
N ALA A 351 2.02 33.88 -17.55
CA ALA A 351 2.01 33.15 -18.82
C ALA A 351 1.14 33.82 -19.91
N ASN A 352 0.22 34.71 -19.54
CA ASN A 352 -0.68 35.38 -20.49
C ASN A 352 -0.18 36.78 -20.92
N ASP A 353 0.77 37.38 -20.20
CA ASP A 353 1.33 38.71 -20.54
C ASP A 353 2.52 38.62 -21.52
N ASP A 354 3.15 37.45 -21.69
CA ASP A 354 4.28 37.25 -22.62
C ASP A 354 3.85 36.97 -24.09
N ASP A 355 2.54 36.87 -24.37
CA ASP A 355 1.98 36.62 -25.73
C ASP A 355 1.42 37.88 -26.41
N LEU A 356 1.65 39.07 -25.84
CA LEU A 356 1.22 40.36 -26.39
C LEU A 356 2.36 41.40 -26.38
N LEU A 357 3.40 41.20 -27.21
CA LEU A 357 4.25 42.29 -27.72
C LEU A 357 4.94 41.93 -29.05
#